data_AF-A0A839ZY46-F1
#
_entry.id   AF-A0A839ZY46-F1
#
_cell.length_a   1.000
_cell.length_b   1.000
_cell.length_c   1.000
_cell.angle_alpha   90.00
_cell.angle_beta   90.00
_cell.angle_gamma   90.00
#
_symmetry.space_group_name_H-M   'P 1'
#
loop_
_entity.id
_entity.type
_entity.pdbx_description
1 polymer ?
#
loop_
_entity_poly.entity_id
_entity_poly.type
_entity_poly.pdbx_seq_one_letter_code
_entity_poly.pdbx_strand_id
1 'polypeptide(L)'
;MGRRRIAGLALIAALALHNLEEGLAYALLRGQVESILDAYGVSWWRPQPAVFALALTFLTLAVGGLAAWAATGVSGSSKIFALKATAVVLLLNVPVPHLTAAWAAGGYAPGAITAVLVNLPVSIWVLWALRRPPQPE
;
A
#
# COMPACT_ATOMS: atom_id res chain seq x y z
N MET A 1 -6.34 23.29 3.80
CA MET A 1 -6.92 21.93 3.90
C MET A 1 -6.55 21.32 5.25
N GLY A 2 -7.47 20.66 5.96
CA GLY A 2 -7.16 20.03 7.25
C GLY A 2 -6.14 18.88 7.11
N ARG A 3 -5.23 18.73 8.09
CA ARG A 3 -4.15 17.73 8.08
C ARG A 3 -4.62 16.31 7.75
N ARG A 4 -5.79 15.92 8.29
CA ARG A 4 -6.41 14.61 8.04
C ARG A 4 -6.77 14.39 6.56
N ARG A 5 -7.24 15.44 5.88
CA ARG A 5 -7.59 15.34 4.45
C ARG A 5 -6.35 15.13 3.61
N ILE A 6 -5.27 15.86 3.91
CA ILE A 6 -3.97 15.69 3.23
C ILE A 6 -3.42 14.29 3.49
N ALA A 7 -3.50 13.81 4.74
CA ALA A 7 -3.07 12.45 5.09
C ALA A 7 -3.81 11.37 4.30
N GLY A 8 -5.14 11.44 4.21
CA GLY A 8 -5.90 10.47 3.43
C GLY A 8 -5.62 10.54 1.92
N LEU A 9 -5.50 11.74 1.36
CA LEU A 9 -5.13 11.90 -0.06
C LEU A 9 -3.74 11.33 -0.35
N ALA A 10 -2.77 11.54 0.53
CA ALA A 10 -1.43 10.98 0.39
C ALA A 10 -1.44 9.44 0.44
N LEU A 11 -2.21 8.84 1.36
CA LEU A 11 -2.36 7.38 1.42
C LEU A 11 -3.02 6.80 0.18
N ILE A 12 -4.06 7.46 -0.36
CA ILE A 12 -4.72 7.04 -1.60
C ILE A 12 -3.73 7.07 -2.76
N ALA A 13 -2.98 8.16 -2.90
CA ALA A 13 -1.98 8.30 -3.95
C ALA A 13 -0.86 7.25 -3.82
N ALA A 14 -0.36 7.04 -2.60
CA ALA A 14 0.68 6.05 -2.32
C ALA A 14 0.22 4.63 -2.67
N LEU A 15 -0.96 4.23 -2.21
CA LEU A 15 -1.56 2.93 -2.53
C LEU A 15 -1.76 2.75 -4.04
N ALA A 16 -2.31 3.77 -4.72
CA ALA A 16 -2.59 3.68 -6.15
C ALA A 16 -1.29 3.56 -6.97
N LEU A 17 -0.26 4.35 -6.65
CA LEU A 17 1.05 4.26 -7.30
C LEU A 17 1.70 2.90 -7.04
N HIS A 18 1.60 2.39 -5.82
CA HIS A 18 2.15 1.11 -5.44
C HIS A 18 1.51 -0.05 -6.20
N ASN A 19 0.19 -0.12 -6.18
CA ASN A 19 -0.55 -1.17 -6.86
C ASN A 19 -0.42 -1.06 -8.39
N LEU A 20 -0.21 0.15 -8.93
CA LEU A 20 0.10 0.33 -10.35
C LEU A 20 1.46 -0.28 -10.71
N GLU A 21 2.50 -0.01 -9.92
CA GLU A 21 3.81 -0.64 -10.10
C GLU A 21 3.68 -2.17 -10.02
N GLU A 22 3.05 -2.69 -8.96
CA GLU A 22 2.86 -4.14 -8.79
C GLU A 22 2.12 -4.76 -9.98
N GLY A 23 1.03 -4.15 -10.45
CA GLY A 23 0.26 -4.65 -11.57
C GLY A 23 1.06 -4.68 -12.88
N LEU A 24 1.79 -3.60 -13.18
CA LEU A 24 2.64 -3.53 -14.38
C LEU A 24 3.81 -4.51 -14.29
N ALA A 25 4.49 -4.57 -13.15
CA ALA A 25 5.61 -5.46 -12.93
C ALA A 25 5.18 -6.93 -12.95
N TYR A 26 4.02 -7.28 -12.38
CA TYR A 26 3.48 -8.64 -12.48
C TYR A 26 3.19 -9.04 -13.93
N ALA A 27 2.64 -8.12 -14.74
CA ALA A 27 2.36 -8.38 -16.15
C ALA A 27 3.65 -8.59 -16.98
N LEU A 28 4.69 -7.81 -16.69
CA LEU A 28 5.95 -7.82 -17.46
C LEU A 28 6.96 -8.87 -16.96
N LEU A 29 6.97 -9.16 -15.66
CA LEU A 29 7.99 -9.97 -14.99
C LEU A 29 7.39 -11.21 -14.34
N ARG A 30 6.29 -11.74 -14.90
CA ARG A 30 5.53 -12.85 -14.33
C ARG A 30 6.40 -14.03 -13.90
N GLY A 31 7.34 -14.48 -14.75
CA GLY A 31 8.23 -15.60 -14.42
C GLY A 31 9.09 -15.35 -13.18
N GLN A 32 9.53 -14.10 -12.96
CA GLN A 32 10.23 -13.71 -11.75
C GLN A 32 9.31 -13.80 -10.52
N VAL A 33 8.07 -13.31 -10.63
CA VAL A 33 7.10 -13.41 -9.54
C VAL A 33 6.79 -14.86 -9.18
N GLU A 34 6.64 -15.73 -10.19
CA GLU A 34 6.41 -17.15 -9.97
C GLU A 34 7.59 -17.80 -9.23
N SER A 35 8.83 -17.46 -9.59
CA SER A 35 10.02 -17.92 -8.86
C SER A 35 10.09 -17.44 -7.41
N ILE A 36 9.69 -16.18 -7.15
CA ILE A 36 9.59 -15.64 -5.79
C ILE A 36 8.53 -16.42 -5.00
N LEU A 37 7.35 -16.63 -5.59
CA LEU A 37 6.27 -17.37 -4.93
C LEU A 37 6.67 -18.83 -4.65
N ASP A 38 7.42 -19.48 -5.54
CA ASP A 38 7.99 -20.81 -5.30
C ASP A 38 8.96 -20.81 -4.11
N ALA A 39 9.82 -19.78 -3.98
CA ALA A 39 10.72 -19.64 -2.84
C ALA A 39 9.97 -19.47 -1.50
N TYR A 40 8.75 -18.92 -1.53
CA TYR A 40 7.85 -18.84 -0.38
C TYR A 40 6.94 -20.07 -0.20
N GLY A 41 7.07 -21.10 -1.04
CA GLY A 41 6.23 -22.30 -0.99
C GLY A 41 4.77 -22.07 -1.41
N VAL A 42 4.50 -20.98 -2.13
CA VAL A 42 3.17 -20.60 -2.60
C VAL A 42 3.03 -21.01 -4.05
N SER A 43 2.83 -22.30 -4.35
CA SER A 43 2.68 -22.80 -5.74
C SER A 43 1.23 -22.78 -6.24
N TRP A 44 0.25 -22.77 -5.33
CA TRP A 44 -1.18 -22.86 -5.63
C TRP A 44 -1.80 -21.55 -6.15
N TRP A 45 -1.07 -20.42 -6.07
CA TRP A 45 -1.56 -19.12 -6.49
C TRP A 45 -0.79 -18.58 -7.69
N ARG A 46 -1.33 -18.78 -8.90
CA ARG A 46 -0.71 -18.34 -10.16
C ARG A 46 -1.75 -17.61 -11.03
N PRO A 47 -2.28 -16.47 -10.57
CA PRO A 47 -3.35 -15.79 -11.30
C PRO A 47 -2.85 -15.29 -12.65
N GLN A 48 -3.75 -15.26 -13.63
CA GLN A 48 -3.49 -14.56 -14.88
C GLN A 48 -3.29 -13.05 -14.61
N PRO A 49 -2.46 -12.33 -15.38
CA PRO A 49 -2.21 -10.90 -15.17
C PRO A 49 -3.48 -10.05 -15.07
N ALA A 50 -4.50 -10.34 -15.88
CA ALA A 50 -5.79 -9.64 -15.81
C ALA A 50 -6.53 -9.87 -14.48
N VAL A 51 -6.49 -11.08 -13.94
CA VAL A 51 -7.09 -11.43 -12.64
C VAL A 51 -6.34 -10.73 -11.51
N PHE A 52 -5.00 -10.72 -11.56
CA PHE A 52 -4.17 -10.02 -10.59
C PHE A 52 -4.42 -8.50 -10.62
N ALA A 53 -4.44 -7.90 -11.81
CA ALA A 53 -4.75 -6.48 -11.98
C ALA A 53 -6.16 -6.12 -11.49
N LEU A 54 -7.15 -6.98 -11.72
CA LEU A 54 -8.52 -6.80 -11.20
C LEU A 54 -8.53 -6.85 -9.67
N ALA A 55 -7.83 -7.80 -9.06
CA ALA A 55 -7.70 -7.91 -7.61
C ALA A 55 -7.03 -6.68 -6.99
N LEU A 56 -5.92 -6.21 -7.58
CA LEU A 56 -5.26 -4.97 -7.17
C LEU A 56 -6.15 -3.74 -7.34
N THR A 57 -6.93 -3.67 -8.43
CA THR A 57 -7.88 -2.58 -8.64
C THR A 57 -8.94 -2.56 -7.56
N PHE A 58 -9.54 -3.71 -7.25
CA PHE A 58 -10.53 -3.82 -6.17
C PHE A 58 -9.94 -3.43 -4.82
N LEU A 59 -8.73 -3.92 -4.49
CA LEU A 59 -8.03 -3.57 -3.25
C LEU A 59 -7.75 -2.06 -3.17
N THR A 60 -7.30 -1.46 -4.28
CA THR A 60 -7.04 -0.02 -4.39
C THR A 60 -8.30 0.79 -4.09
N LEU A 61 -9.42 0.42 -4.71
CA LEU A 61 -10.71 1.09 -4.53
C LEU A 61 -11.25 0.90 -3.11
N ALA A 62 -11.14 -0.29 -2.53
CA ALA A 62 -11.64 -0.58 -1.19
C ALA A 62 -10.86 0.19 -0.12
N VAL A 63 -9.53 0.09 -0.11
CA VAL A 63 -8.68 0.76 0.88
C VAL A 63 -8.59 2.26 0.62
N GLY A 64 -8.55 2.67 -0.66
CA GLY A 64 -8.61 4.08 -1.05
C GLY A 64 -9.95 4.72 -0.67
N GLY A 65 -11.06 4.01 -0.84
CA GLY A 65 -12.39 4.42 -0.39
C GLY A 65 -12.48 4.58 1.13
N LEU A 66 -11.91 3.63 1.89
CA LEU A 66 -11.80 3.74 3.35
C LEU A 66 -10.99 4.99 3.76
N ALA A 67 -9.85 5.24 3.11
CA ALA A 67 -9.04 6.43 3.37
C ALA A 67 -9.78 7.73 2.99
N ALA A 68 -10.54 7.75 1.89
CA ALA A 68 -11.33 8.90 1.46
C ALA A 68 -12.48 9.21 2.43
N TRP A 69 -13.18 8.18 2.90
CA TRP A 69 -14.19 8.30 3.96
C TRP A 69 -13.58 8.83 5.26
N ALA A 70 -12.41 8.30 5.65
CA ALA A 70 -11.74 8.72 6.88
C ALA A 70 -11.17 10.14 6.80
N ALA A 71 -10.84 10.61 5.59
CA ALA A 71 -10.35 11.95 5.32
C ALA A 71 -11.43 13.06 5.37
N THR A 72 -12.71 12.70 5.22
CA THR A 72 -13.83 13.64 5.00
C THR A 72 -14.83 13.68 6.16
N GLY A 73 -15.69 14.70 6.20
CA GLY A 73 -16.74 14.88 7.23
C GLY A 73 -16.22 15.19 8.64
N VAL A 74 -17.05 15.01 9.67
CA VAL A 74 -16.64 15.24 11.07
C VAL A 74 -15.54 14.25 11.49
N SER A 75 -14.58 14.72 12.29
CA SER A 75 -13.48 13.90 12.82
C SER A 75 -13.90 13.13 14.07
N GLY A 76 -13.43 11.89 14.16
CA GLY A 76 -13.69 11.00 15.28
C GLY A 76 -12.62 9.91 15.36
N SER A 77 -12.53 9.24 16.51
CA SER A 77 -11.47 8.27 16.81
C SER A 77 -11.39 7.13 15.79
N SER A 78 -12.53 6.65 15.28
CA SER A 78 -12.58 5.60 14.26
C SER A 78 -11.94 6.01 12.93
N LYS A 79 -12.15 7.24 12.48
CA LYS A 79 -11.55 7.77 11.23
C LYS A 79 -10.05 7.96 11.37
N ILE A 80 -9.59 8.48 12.52
CA ILE A 80 -8.16 8.61 12.79
C ILE A 80 -7.50 7.23 12.88
N PHE A 81 -8.16 6.28 13.55
CA PHE A 81 -7.70 4.89 13.60
C PHE A 81 -7.61 4.28 12.20
N ALA A 82 -8.62 4.45 11.35
CA ALA A 82 -8.60 3.94 9.97
C ALA A 82 -7.40 4.46 9.17
N LEU A 83 -7.13 5.76 9.19
CA LEU A 83 -5.96 6.34 8.49
C LEU A 83 -4.63 5.83 9.06
N LYS A 84 -4.51 5.70 10.39
CA LYS A 84 -3.31 5.13 11.02
C LYS A 84 -3.13 3.67 10.64
N ALA A 85 -4.20 2.87 10.65
CA ALA A 85 -4.17 1.47 10.26
C ALA A 85 -3.74 1.32 8.79
N THR A 86 -4.30 2.11 7.87
CA THR A 86 -3.87 2.13 6.46
C THR A 86 -2.38 2.47 6.34
N ALA A 87 -1.90 3.51 7.04
CA ALA A 87 -0.49 3.87 7.03
C ALA A 87 0.41 2.76 7.59
N VAL A 88 0.01 2.09 8.67
CA VAL A 88 0.75 0.95 9.23
C VAL A 88 0.82 -0.21 8.24
N VAL A 89 -0.29 -0.56 7.58
CA VAL A 89 -0.31 -1.64 6.57
C VAL A 89 0.64 -1.31 5.42
N LEU A 90 0.56 -0.10 4.86
CA LEU A 90 1.48 0.32 3.80
C LEU A 90 2.94 0.37 4.26
N LEU A 91 3.20 0.71 5.52
CA LEU A 91 4.54 0.70 6.11
C LEU A 91 5.08 -0.72 6.26
N LEU A 92 4.27 -1.65 6.77
CA LEU A 92 4.65 -3.06 6.94
C LEU A 92 4.82 -3.78 5.60
N ASN A 93 4.12 -3.32 4.55
CA ASN A 93 4.36 -3.80 3.18
C ASN A 93 5.78 -3.54 2.71
N VAL A 94 6.52 -2.60 3.29
CA VAL A 94 7.90 -2.33 2.86
C VAL A 94 8.84 -3.48 3.23
N PRO A 95 9.03 -3.83 4.52
CA PRO A 95 9.95 -4.90 4.87
C PRO A 95 9.38 -6.30 4.62
N VAL A 96 8.06 -6.54 4.75
CA VAL A 96 7.53 -7.91 4.87
C VAL A 96 7.39 -8.64 3.53
N PRO A 97 6.68 -8.09 2.52
CA PRO A 97 6.68 -8.68 1.18
C PRO A 97 7.80 -8.13 0.29
N HIS A 98 8.12 -6.84 0.35
CA HIS A 98 8.91 -6.22 -0.72
C HIS A 98 10.42 -6.33 -0.54
N LEU A 99 10.99 -5.91 0.59
CA LEU A 99 12.44 -6.02 0.79
C LEU A 99 12.92 -7.46 0.94
N THR A 100 12.13 -8.31 1.58
CA THR A 100 12.42 -9.76 1.70
C THR A 100 12.35 -10.46 0.35
N ALA A 101 11.33 -10.19 -0.48
CA ALA A 101 11.25 -10.75 -1.83
C ALA A 101 12.35 -10.23 -2.74
N ALA A 102 12.66 -8.93 -2.67
CA ALA A 102 13.77 -8.32 -3.40
C ALA A 102 15.10 -9.00 -3.05
N TRP A 103 15.35 -9.19 -1.75
CA TRP A 103 16.53 -9.89 -1.26
C TRP A 103 16.58 -11.35 -1.73
N ALA A 104 15.48 -12.10 -1.59
CA ALA A 104 15.38 -13.49 -2.04
C ALA A 104 15.54 -13.65 -3.56
N ALA A 105 15.08 -12.67 -4.34
CA ALA A 105 15.22 -12.63 -5.79
C ALA A 105 16.60 -12.10 -6.25
N GLY A 106 17.48 -11.70 -5.33
CA GLY A 106 18.78 -11.11 -5.64
C GLY A 106 18.70 -9.77 -6.37
N GLY A 107 17.60 -9.02 -6.21
CA GLY A 107 17.37 -7.81 -6.98
C GLY A 107 16.00 -7.19 -6.75
N TYR A 108 15.34 -6.78 -7.83
CA TYR A 108 14.04 -6.11 -7.79
C TYR A 108 12.90 -7.08 -7.48
N ALA A 109 11.91 -6.66 -6.71
CA ALA A 109 10.61 -7.33 -6.58
C ALA A 109 9.48 -6.36 -6.97
N PRO A 110 8.39 -6.83 -7.61
CA PRO A 110 7.24 -5.98 -7.95
C PRO A 110 6.75 -5.17 -6.76
N GLY A 111 6.70 -3.84 -6.88
CA GLY A 111 6.25 -2.95 -5.81
C GLY A 111 7.36 -2.45 -4.89
N ALA A 112 8.59 -2.98 -4.99
CA ALA A 112 9.68 -2.59 -4.11
C ALA A 112 10.10 -1.12 -4.28
N ILE A 113 10.03 -0.56 -5.48
CA ILE A 113 10.46 0.82 -5.73
C ILE A 113 9.51 1.79 -5.02
N THR A 114 8.21 1.70 -5.26
CA THR A 114 7.21 2.54 -4.60
C THR A 114 7.06 2.20 -3.13
N ALA A 115 7.28 0.96 -2.70
CA ALA A 115 7.30 0.62 -1.28
C ALA A 115 8.33 1.47 -0.52
N VAL A 116 9.56 1.54 -1.04
CA VAL A 116 10.65 2.29 -0.40
C VAL A 116 10.54 3.80 -0.64
N LEU A 117 10.27 4.23 -1.87
CA LEU A 117 10.32 5.64 -2.24
C LEU A 117 9.02 6.40 -1.95
N VAL A 118 7.89 5.70 -1.80
CA VAL A 118 6.56 6.30 -1.62
C VAL A 118 5.90 5.84 -0.33
N ASN A 119 5.61 4.53 -0.17
CA ASN A 119 4.87 4.04 0.99
C ASN A 119 5.62 4.31 2.30
N LEU A 120 6.93 4.05 2.35
CA LEU A 120 7.75 4.28 3.54
C LEU A 120 7.68 5.76 4.01
N PRO A 121 8.07 6.77 3.21
CA PRO A 121 8.04 8.16 3.66
C PRO A 121 6.60 8.66 3.91
N VAL A 122 5.63 8.30 3.06
CA VAL A 122 4.23 8.73 3.23
C VAL A 122 3.65 8.17 4.53
N SER A 123 3.83 6.88 4.79
CA SER A 123 3.29 6.25 6.00
C SER A 123 3.92 6.81 7.27
N ILE A 124 5.24 7.02 7.29
CA ILE A 124 5.92 7.67 8.43
C ILE A 124 5.35 9.08 8.66
N TRP A 125 5.24 9.87 7.59
CA TRP A 125 4.71 11.22 7.66
C TRP A 125 3.26 11.25 8.16
N VAL A 126 2.38 10.38 7.65
CA VAL A 126 0.97 10.30 8.10
C VAL A 126 0.89 9.92 9.57
N LEU A 127 1.63 8.90 10.00
CA LEU A 127 1.64 8.46 11.39
C LEU A 127 2.10 9.57 12.31
N TRP A 128 3.13 10.32 11.91
CA TRP A 128 3.61 11.50 12.63
C TRP A 128 2.57 12.64 12.67
N ALA A 129 1.98 12.97 11.53
CA ALA A 129 0.99 14.04 11.39
C ALA A 129 -0.29 13.80 12.21
N LEU A 130 -0.66 12.53 12.41
CA LEU A 130 -1.83 12.10 13.17
C LEU A 130 -1.53 11.74 14.64
N ARG A 131 -0.32 12.02 15.17
CA ARG A 131 0.01 11.75 16.58
C ARG A 131 -0.77 12.59 17.57
N ARG A 132 -1.07 13.85 17.22
CA ARG A 132 -1.79 14.76 18.11
C ARG A 132 -3.30 14.51 18.02
N PRO A 133 -4.04 14.50 19.15
CA PRO A 133 -5.49 14.45 19.10
C PRO A 133 -6.01 15.64 18.27
N PRO A 134 -7.09 15.46 17.48
CA PRO A 134 -7.71 16.56 16.77
C PRO A 134 -8.10 17.63 17.79
N GLN A 135 -7.58 18.84 17.62
CA GLN A 135 -8.10 19.99 18.34
C GLN A 135 -9.56 20.17 17.87
N PRO A 136 -10.52 20.42 18.77
CA PRO A 136 -11.86 20.80 18.34
C PRO A 136 -11.77 22.05 17.45
N GLU A 137 -12.49 22.03 16.32
CA GLU A 137 -12.67 23.19 15.45
C GLU A 137 -13.53 24.26 16.13
#